data_AF-A0A023WB47-F1
#
_entry.id   AF-A0A023WB47-F1
#
_cell.length_a   1.000
_cell.length_b   1.000
_cell.length_c   1.000
_cell.angle_alpha   90.00
_cell.angle_beta   90.00
_cell.angle_gamma   90.00
#
_symmetry.space_group_name_H-M   'P 1'
#
loop_
_entity.id
_entity.type
_entity.pdbx_description
1 polymer ?
#
loop_
_entity_poly.entity_id
_entity_poly.type
_entity_poly.pdbx_seq_one_letter_code
_entity_poly.pdbx_strand_id
1 'polypeptide(L)'
;MGIARILSAVLFLSVLFVVTFPALLSADHHDGRIDTCRLPSDRGRCKASFERWYFNGRTCTKFIYGGCGGNGNKFPTQEACMKRCAKA
;
A
#
# COMPACT_ATOMS: atom_id res chain seq x y z
N MET A 1 49.62 -17.19 10.21
CA MET A 1 48.38 -17.37 9.40
C MET A 1 47.07 -17.10 10.17
N GLY A 2 47.08 -16.25 11.22
CA GLY A 2 45.88 -16.01 12.05
C GLY A 2 45.05 -14.79 11.66
N ILE A 3 45.68 -13.68 11.29
CA ILE A 3 44.99 -12.41 11.03
C ILE A 3 44.25 -12.35 9.69
N ALA A 4 44.81 -12.94 8.62
CA ALA A 4 44.18 -12.95 7.29
C ALA A 4 42.91 -13.82 7.24
N ARG A 5 42.85 -14.87 8.07
CA ARG A 5 41.67 -15.73 8.21
C ARG A 5 40.56 -15.05 9.01
N ILE A 6 40.92 -14.24 10.01
CA ILE A 6 39.96 -13.43 10.78
C ILE A 6 39.41 -12.29 9.92
N LEU A 7 40.25 -11.59 9.16
CA LEU A 7 39.82 -10.55 8.21
C LEU A 7 38.89 -11.11 7.13
N SER A 8 39.22 -12.29 6.57
CA SER A 8 38.34 -12.99 5.64
C SER A 8 37.02 -13.38 6.29
N ALA A 9 37.03 -13.93 7.51
CA ALA A 9 35.81 -14.29 8.24
C ALA A 9 34.93 -13.07 8.58
N VAL A 10 35.51 -11.93 8.96
CA VAL A 10 34.77 -10.69 9.26
C VAL A 10 34.19 -10.08 7.99
N LEU A 11 34.91 -10.13 6.87
CA LEU A 11 34.41 -9.74 5.54
C LEU A 11 33.30 -10.67 5.05
N PHE A 12 33.40 -11.98 5.27
CA PHE A 12 32.35 -12.93 4.93
C PHE A 12 31.11 -12.76 5.82
N LEU A 13 31.28 -12.54 7.13
CA LEU A 13 30.17 -12.29 8.05
C LEU A 13 29.47 -10.96 7.75
N SER A 14 30.22 -9.92 7.37
CA SER A 14 29.62 -8.64 6.97
C SER A 14 28.91 -8.75 5.62
N VAL A 15 29.48 -9.43 4.62
CA VAL A 15 28.85 -9.65 3.30
C VAL A 15 27.62 -10.56 3.41
N LEU A 16 27.64 -11.60 4.25
CA LEU A 16 26.45 -12.41 4.53
C LEU A 16 25.36 -11.54 5.16
N PHE A 17 25.68 -10.72 6.16
CA PHE A 17 24.69 -9.80 6.72
C PHE A 17 24.15 -8.84 5.66
N VAL A 18 24.98 -8.18 4.83
CA VAL A 18 24.52 -7.20 3.83
C VAL A 18 23.83 -7.82 2.60
N VAL A 19 24.05 -9.11 2.29
CA VAL A 19 23.45 -9.79 1.11
C VAL A 19 22.28 -10.70 1.51
N THR A 20 22.35 -11.35 2.67
CA THR A 20 21.23 -12.14 3.20
C THR A 20 20.23 -11.31 4.01
N PHE A 21 20.60 -10.19 4.63
CA PHE A 21 19.59 -9.27 5.22
C PHE A 21 18.62 -8.77 4.17
N PRO A 22 19.03 -8.16 3.04
CA PRO A 22 18.05 -7.63 2.10
C PRO A 22 17.24 -8.75 1.45
N ALA A 23 17.79 -9.96 1.26
CA ALA A 23 17.02 -11.09 0.74
C ALA A 23 16.00 -11.65 1.77
N LEU A 24 16.35 -11.73 3.06
CA LEU A 24 15.46 -12.19 4.14
C LEU A 24 14.46 -11.09 4.59
N LEU A 25 14.81 -9.82 4.43
CA LEU A 25 13.96 -8.67 4.73
C LEU A 25 13.01 -8.32 3.55
N SER A 26 13.27 -8.87 2.36
CA SER A 26 12.42 -8.65 1.17
C SER A 26 11.48 -9.82 0.85
N ALA A 27 11.52 -10.91 1.64
CA ALA A 27 10.69 -12.10 1.38
C ALA A 27 9.27 -12.04 1.97
N ASP A 28 8.88 -10.95 2.65
CA ASP A 28 7.47 -10.69 2.98
C ASP A 28 7.19 -9.18 3.06
N HIS A 29 7.10 -8.54 1.89
CA HIS A 29 6.02 -7.56 1.73
C HIS A 29 4.78 -8.32 1.29
N HIS A 30 4.23 -9.16 2.18
CA HIS A 30 2.80 -9.39 2.16
C HIS A 30 2.20 -8.04 2.53
N ASP A 31 2.03 -7.21 1.50
CA ASP A 31 1.10 -6.13 1.55
C ASP A 31 -0.20 -6.80 1.97
N GLY A 32 -0.60 -6.60 3.23
CA GLY A 32 -2.00 -6.51 3.57
C GLY A 32 -2.55 -5.30 2.81
N ARG A 33 -2.48 -5.35 1.47
CA ARG A 33 -2.92 -4.31 0.56
C ARG A 33 -4.40 -4.29 0.81
N ILE A 34 -4.83 -3.35 1.65
CA ILE A 34 -6.24 -3.11 1.81
C ILE A 34 -6.73 -2.81 0.41
N ASP A 35 -7.46 -3.75 -0.16
CA ASP A 35 -7.96 -3.62 -1.51
C ASP A 35 -8.94 -2.47 -1.49
N THR A 36 -8.44 -1.32 -1.94
CA THR A 36 -9.14 -0.06 -1.88
C THR A 36 -10.51 -0.16 -2.55
N CYS A 37 -10.64 -1.01 -3.55
CA CYS A 37 -11.87 -1.20 -4.30
C CYS A 37 -12.92 -2.01 -3.54
N ARG A 38 -12.54 -2.72 -2.46
CA ARG A 38 -13.43 -3.53 -1.63
C ARG A 38 -13.85 -2.81 -0.34
N LEU A 39 -13.27 -1.66 -0.04
CA LEU A 39 -13.66 -0.84 1.11
C LEU A 39 -15.03 -0.18 0.87
N PRO A 40 -15.84 0.04 1.91
CA PRO A 40 -17.10 0.78 1.78
C PRO A 40 -16.83 2.27 1.48
N SER A 41 -17.83 2.99 0.96
CA SER A 41 -17.77 4.46 0.94
C SER A 41 -17.73 5.00 2.37
N ASP A 42 -16.82 5.93 2.65
CA ASP A 42 -16.69 6.52 3.99
C ASP A 42 -16.66 8.05 3.91
N ARG A 43 -17.71 8.67 4.46
CA ARG A 43 -17.85 10.13 4.55
C ARG A 43 -16.80 10.75 5.47
N GLY A 44 -16.29 10.00 6.44
CA GLY A 44 -15.41 10.51 7.48
C GLY A 44 -16.15 11.40 8.50
N ARG A 45 -15.38 12.00 9.40
CA ARG A 45 -15.86 12.72 10.60
C ARG A 45 -16.18 14.21 10.38
N CYS A 46 -15.71 14.79 9.28
CA CYS A 46 -15.99 16.18 8.94
C CYS A 46 -17.37 16.35 8.26
N LYS A 47 -17.91 17.57 8.28
CA LYS A 47 -19.29 17.87 7.82
C LYS A 47 -19.37 18.67 6.52
N ALA A 48 -18.26 18.85 5.80
CA ALA A 48 -18.31 19.45 4.46
C ALA A 48 -19.02 18.51 3.47
N SER A 49 -19.28 19.00 2.26
CA SER A 49 -19.98 18.25 1.21
C SER A 49 -19.18 18.25 -0.08
N PHE A 50 -18.29 17.27 -0.22
CA PHE A 50 -17.54 17.06 -1.46
C PHE A 50 -18.09 15.86 -2.21
N GLU A 51 -18.58 16.07 -3.42
CA GLU A 51 -18.96 14.95 -4.30
C GLU A 51 -17.70 14.19 -4.72
N ARG A 52 -17.70 12.87 -4.51
CA ARG A 52 -16.62 11.94 -4.86
C ARG A 52 -17.20 10.66 -5.41
N TRP A 53 -16.34 9.83 -6.00
CA TRP A 53 -16.70 8.52 -6.55
C TRP A 53 -16.11 7.41 -5.71
N TYR A 54 -16.85 6.33 -5.48
CA TYR A 54 -16.37 5.10 -4.87
C TYR A 54 -16.83 3.89 -5.67
N PHE A 55 -16.09 2.79 -5.63
CA PHE A 55 -16.48 1.54 -6.27
C PHE A 55 -17.36 0.71 -5.35
N ASN A 56 -18.54 0.31 -5.82
CA ASN A 56 -19.51 -0.47 -5.03
C ASN A 56 -19.39 -1.99 -5.25
N GLY A 57 -18.28 -2.46 -5.83
CA GLY A 57 -18.08 -3.86 -6.23
C GLY A 57 -18.58 -4.19 -7.64
N ARG A 58 -19.32 -3.29 -8.29
CA ARG A 58 -19.79 -3.46 -9.68
C ARG A 58 -19.44 -2.27 -10.56
N THR A 59 -19.63 -1.06 -10.06
CA THR A 59 -19.41 0.19 -10.79
C THR A 59 -19.00 1.32 -9.83
N CYS A 60 -18.55 2.42 -10.41
CA CYS A 60 -18.24 3.63 -9.67
C CYS A 60 -19.48 4.50 -9.51
N THR A 61 -19.84 4.79 -8.26
CA THR A 61 -21.01 5.60 -7.88
C THR A 61 -20.61 6.81 -7.06
N LYS A 62 -21.39 7.89 -7.16
CA LYS A 62 -21.17 9.11 -6.38
C LYS A 62 -21.51 8.92 -4.90
N PHE A 63 -20.77 9.61 -4.03
CA PHE A 63 -21.06 9.75 -2.60
C PHE A 63 -20.55 11.10 -2.09
N ILE A 64 -21.01 11.50 -0.89
CA ILE A 64 -20.55 12.73 -0.23
C ILE A 64 -19.42 12.41 0.74
N TYR A 65 -18.26 13.02 0.52
CA TYR A 65 -17.13 13.03 1.43
C TYR A 65 -17.15 14.28 2.32
N GLY A 66 -16.97 14.06 3.62
CA GLY A 66 -17.03 15.07 4.66
C GLY A 66 -15.85 16.04 4.70
N GLY A 67 -14.78 15.77 3.94
CA GLY A 67 -13.59 16.63 3.86
C GLY A 67 -12.39 16.17 4.68
N CYS A 68 -12.57 15.27 5.64
CA CYS A 68 -11.47 14.68 6.40
C CYS A 68 -11.74 13.21 6.80
N GLY A 69 -10.66 12.44 6.99
CA GLY A 69 -10.72 11.02 7.34
C GLY A 69 -11.23 10.16 6.19
N GLY A 70 -12.04 9.16 6.52
CA GLY A 70 -12.55 8.20 5.56
C GLY A 70 -11.50 7.17 5.16
N ASN A 71 -11.68 6.57 3.99
CA ASN A 71 -10.75 5.59 3.44
C ASN A 71 -10.37 5.89 1.96
N GLY A 72 -9.62 4.97 1.35
CA GLY A 72 -9.07 5.11 0.00
C GLY A 72 -10.07 4.92 -1.14
N ASN A 73 -11.26 4.33 -0.92
CA ASN A 73 -12.28 4.15 -1.95
C ASN A 73 -12.99 5.47 -2.24
N LYS A 74 -12.23 6.45 -2.72
CA LYS A 74 -12.65 7.84 -2.88
C LYS A 74 -11.83 8.51 -3.98
N PHE A 75 -12.46 8.73 -5.12
CA PHE A 75 -11.85 9.27 -6.32
C PHE A 75 -12.50 10.58 -6.74
N PRO A 76 -11.76 11.50 -7.39
CA PRO A 76 -12.30 12.79 -7.83
C PRO A 76 -13.23 12.65 -9.05
N THR A 77 -13.02 11.65 -9.91
CA THR A 77 -13.84 11.43 -11.12
C THR A 77 -14.23 9.97 -11.29
N GLN A 78 -15.24 9.72 -12.12
CA GLN A 78 -15.70 8.36 -12.44
C GLN A 78 -14.60 7.57 -13.15
N GLU A 79 -13.88 8.20 -14.08
CA GLU A 79 -12.81 7.57 -14.87
C GLU A 79 -11.65 7.14 -13.98
N ALA A 80 -11.26 7.98 -13.02
CA ALA A 80 -10.21 7.63 -12.06
C ALA A 80 -10.60 6.42 -11.21
N CYS A 81 -11.85 6.37 -10.77
CA CYS A 81 -12.40 5.23 -10.03
C CYS A 81 -12.42 3.96 -10.89
N MET A 82 -13.00 4.02 -12.11
CA MET A 82 -13.11 2.86 -13.00
C MET A 82 -11.73 2.36 -13.41
N LYS A 83 -10.79 3.26 -13.74
CA LYS A 83 -9.41 2.91 -14.07
C LYS A 83 -8.72 2.16 -12.93
N ARG A 84 -9.02 2.51 -11.67
CA ARG A 84 -8.41 1.88 -10.50
C ARG A 84 -9.06 0.55 -10.10
N CYS A 85 -10.38 0.43 -10.26
CA CYS A 85 -11.17 -0.65 -9.65
C CYS A 85 -11.91 -1.57 -10.63
N ALA A 86 -12.07 -1.23 -11.90
CA ALA A 86 -12.77 -2.09 -12.86
C ALA A 86 -12.01 -3.40 -13.20
N LYS A 87 -10.75 -3.53 -12.76
CA LYS A 87 -9.92 -4.74 -12.90
C LYS A 87 -9.63 -5.44 -11.57
N ALA A 88 -10.18 -4.92 -10.47
CA ALA A 88 -9.96 -5.46 -9.12
C ALA A 88 -10.90 -6.62 -8.84
#